data_AF-A0A3M1F984-F1
#
_entry.id   AF-A0A3M1F984-F1
#
_cell.length_a   1.000
_cell.length_b   1.000
_cell.length_c   1.000
_cell.angle_alpha   90.00
_cell.angle_beta   90.00
_cell.angle_gamma   90.00
#
_symmetry.space_group_name_H-M   'P 1'
#
loop_
_entity.id
_entity.type
_entity.pdbx_description
1 polymer ?
#
loop_
_entity_poly.entity_id
_entity_poly.type
_entity_poly.pdbx_seq_one_letter_code
_entity_poly.pdbx_strand_id
1 'polypeptide(L)'
;MKKVILLMAFIVILGCSNQAPNEEIPSGDASTNKANIIVPEKYSMEEISQHNNANDCWLLINNKVYDVTSFTSSHPGGNAILQGCGTDATNLYETRPMGSGTPHSEKARNKLKEYYIGDLK
;
A
#
# COMPACT_ATOMS: atom_id res chain seq x y z
N MET A 1 40.85 37.21 18.74
CA MET A 1 39.50 36.68 18.97
C MET A 1 38.88 37.31 20.22
N LYS A 2 37.77 38.04 20.08
CA LYS A 2 36.66 38.20 21.06
C LYS A 2 35.56 39.04 20.38
N LYS A 3 34.33 39.00 20.89
CA LYS A 3 33.12 39.20 20.07
C LYS A 3 32.59 40.64 20.07
N VAL A 4 31.89 40.97 18.98
CA VAL A 4 31.21 42.25 18.72
C VAL A 4 29.98 42.42 19.62
N ILE A 5 29.70 43.67 20.01
CA ILE A 5 28.42 44.11 20.59
C ILE A 5 27.79 45.11 19.61
N LEU A 6 26.57 44.86 19.15
CA LEU A 6 25.61 45.93 18.85
C LEU A 6 24.17 45.38 18.91
N LEU A 7 23.33 46.02 19.71
CA LEU A 7 21.88 45.84 19.66
C LEU A 7 21.31 46.68 18.51
N MET A 8 20.44 46.09 17.69
CA MET A 8 19.46 46.82 16.90
C MET A 8 18.14 46.07 16.93
N ALA A 9 17.13 46.65 17.60
CA ALA A 9 15.76 46.20 17.52
C ALA A 9 14.98 47.21 16.66
N PHE A 10 14.33 46.74 15.60
CA PHE A 10 13.40 47.54 14.81
C PHE A 10 12.12 46.74 14.57
N ILE A 11 11.14 46.96 15.44
CA ILE A 11 9.75 46.58 15.20
C ILE A 11 9.14 47.69 14.33
N VAL A 12 8.68 47.34 13.14
CA VAL A 12 7.87 48.23 12.29
C VAL A 12 6.67 47.43 11.80
N ILE A 13 5.51 47.66 12.42
CA ILE A 13 4.24 47.08 11.99
C ILE A 13 3.19 48.18 11.94
N LEU A 14 3.06 48.81 10.76
CA LEU A 14 1.86 49.51 10.31
C LEU A 14 1.26 48.64 9.19
N GLY A 15 -0.06 48.55 8.97
CA GLY A 15 -1.15 49.14 9.73
C GLY A 15 -2.51 48.88 9.06
N CYS A 16 -3.39 48.17 9.79
CA CYS A 16 -4.86 48.15 9.76
C CYS A 16 -5.67 48.53 8.48
N SER A 17 -6.47 47.57 7.99
CA SER A 17 -7.91 47.73 7.65
C SER A 17 -8.55 46.32 7.45
N ASN A 18 -9.53 45.90 8.26
CA ASN A 18 -11.01 46.05 8.09
C ASN A 18 -11.57 45.13 6.96
N GLN A 19 -12.59 44.28 7.15
CA GLN A 19 -13.60 44.10 8.22
C GLN A 19 -14.15 42.63 8.21
N ALA A 20 -14.77 42.15 9.31
CA ALA A 20 -15.66 40.95 9.39
C ALA A 20 -17.16 41.37 9.17
N PRO A 21 -18.26 40.63 9.49
CA PRO A 21 -18.51 39.26 10.03
C PRO A 21 -18.75 38.24 8.86
N ASN A 22 -19.35 37.03 8.92
CA ASN A 22 -20.07 36.17 9.90
C ASN A 22 -19.19 34.97 10.37
N GLU A 23 -19.53 34.08 11.33
CA GLU A 23 -20.75 33.61 12.01
C GLU A 23 -21.65 32.57 11.30
N GLU A 24 -21.29 31.28 11.47
CA GLU A 24 -22.17 30.32 12.16
C GLU A 24 -21.32 29.38 13.06
N ILE A 25 -21.78 29.14 14.28
CA ILE A 25 -21.18 28.33 15.38
C ILE A 25 -22.41 27.75 16.13
N PRO A 26 -22.45 26.52 16.73
CA PRO A 26 -21.34 25.97 17.51
C PRO A 26 -21.25 24.42 17.71
N SER A 27 -20.28 24.06 18.57
CA SER A 27 -20.32 22.96 19.58
C SER A 27 -20.11 21.49 19.18
N GLY A 28 -18.98 20.95 19.69
CA GLY A 28 -18.84 19.57 20.17
C GLY A 28 -18.46 18.52 19.12
N ASP A 29 -17.60 17.54 19.41
CA ASP A 29 -17.21 16.98 20.71
C ASP A 29 -15.69 16.80 20.87
N ALA A 30 -15.23 16.54 22.09
CA ALA A 30 -13.86 16.15 22.40
C ALA A 30 -13.72 14.62 22.52
N SER A 31 -12.53 14.11 22.17
CA SER A 31 -12.12 12.71 22.36
C SER A 31 -12.89 11.63 21.59
N THR A 32 -12.20 10.97 20.66
CA THR A 32 -12.20 9.50 20.65
C THR A 32 -10.92 9.00 20.00
N ASN A 33 -10.41 7.87 20.48
CA ASN A 33 -9.24 7.22 19.89
C ASN A 33 -9.63 6.69 18.50
N LYS A 34 -9.24 7.41 17.43
CA LYS A 34 -9.46 6.97 16.06
C LYS A 34 -8.58 5.74 15.78
N ALA A 35 -9.16 4.55 15.99
CA ALA A 35 -8.54 3.30 15.58
C ALA A 35 -8.09 3.41 14.13
N ASN A 36 -6.85 3.00 13.85
CA ASN A 36 -6.27 3.15 12.52
C ASN A 36 -6.93 2.13 11.57
N ILE A 37 -8.01 2.55 10.91
CA ILE A 37 -8.73 1.73 9.93
C ILE A 37 -7.81 1.52 8.73
N ILE A 38 -7.13 0.38 8.71
CA ILE A 38 -6.38 -0.10 7.55
C ILE A 38 -7.39 -0.48 6.47
N VAL A 39 -7.79 0.51 5.65
CA VAL A 39 -8.45 0.26 4.37
C VAL A 39 -7.39 -0.34 3.45
N PRO A 40 -7.60 -1.53 2.87
CA PRO A 40 -6.66 -2.09 1.91
C PRO A 40 -6.55 -1.22 0.65
N GLU A 41 -5.33 -1.13 0.11
CA GLU A 41 -5.09 -0.46 -1.17
C GLU A 41 -5.81 -1.18 -2.32
N LYS A 42 -6.12 -0.44 -3.40
CA LYS A 42 -7.06 -0.87 -4.44
C LYS A 42 -6.45 -0.74 -5.84
N TYR A 43 -6.25 -1.89 -6.49
CA TYR A 43 -5.63 -2.01 -7.82
C TYR A 43 -6.62 -2.56 -8.87
N SER A 44 -6.52 -2.17 -10.14
CA SER A 44 -7.25 -2.83 -11.23
C SER A 44 -6.38 -3.81 -12.03
N MET A 45 -6.99 -4.58 -12.92
CA MET A 45 -6.26 -5.54 -13.76
C MET A 45 -5.27 -4.85 -14.71
N GLU A 46 -5.52 -3.63 -15.17
CA GLU A 46 -4.60 -2.88 -16.02
C GLU A 46 -3.29 -2.57 -15.28
N GLU A 47 -3.38 -2.17 -14.00
CA GLU A 47 -2.25 -1.92 -13.12
C GLU A 47 -1.51 -3.23 -12.80
N ILE A 48 -2.23 -4.25 -12.32
CA ILE A 48 -1.68 -5.58 -12.00
C ILE A 48 -0.94 -6.17 -13.21
N SER A 49 -1.48 -6.03 -14.43
CA SER A 49 -0.90 -6.61 -15.65
C SER A 49 0.45 -6.03 -16.09
N GLN A 50 0.90 -4.91 -15.51
CA GLN A 50 2.25 -4.41 -15.75
C GLN A 50 3.32 -5.25 -15.02
N HIS A 51 2.97 -5.80 -13.85
CA HIS A 51 3.85 -6.55 -12.96
C HIS A 51 3.91 -8.04 -13.38
N ASN A 52 4.43 -8.29 -14.58
CA ASN A 52 4.27 -9.53 -15.35
C ASN A 52 5.55 -10.37 -15.55
N ASN A 53 6.65 -10.11 -14.84
CA ASN A 53 7.95 -10.78 -15.09
C ASN A 53 8.68 -11.21 -13.81
N ALA A 54 9.75 -12.01 -13.93
CA ALA A 54 10.41 -12.61 -12.77
C ALA A 54 11.02 -11.61 -11.75
N ASN A 55 11.33 -10.38 -12.18
CA ASN A 55 11.89 -9.31 -11.36
C ASN A 55 10.86 -8.25 -10.95
N ASP A 56 9.60 -8.42 -11.36
CA ASP A 56 8.46 -7.56 -11.02
C ASP A 56 7.17 -8.37 -11.31
N CYS A 57 6.68 -9.09 -10.29
CA CYS A 57 5.64 -10.11 -10.40
C CYS A 57 4.54 -9.91 -9.35
N TRP A 58 3.37 -9.44 -9.78
CA TRP A 58 2.17 -9.45 -8.94
C TRP A 58 1.22 -10.58 -9.35
N LEU A 59 0.51 -11.16 -8.38
CA LEU A 59 -0.54 -12.15 -8.60
C LEU A 59 -1.87 -11.60 -8.10
N LEU A 60 -2.94 -11.74 -8.88
CA LEU A 60 -4.30 -11.71 -8.34
C LEU A 60 -4.70 -13.15 -7.94
N ILE A 61 -5.10 -13.35 -6.69
CA ILE A 61 -5.65 -14.62 -6.19
C ILE A 61 -6.87 -14.30 -5.32
N ASN A 62 -8.06 -14.82 -5.66
CA ASN A 62 -9.32 -14.63 -4.93
C ASN A 62 -9.61 -13.14 -4.60
N ASN A 63 -9.57 -12.27 -5.62
CA ASN A 63 -9.73 -10.80 -5.52
C ASN A 63 -8.68 -10.07 -4.66
N LYS A 64 -7.59 -10.73 -4.27
CA LYS A 64 -6.48 -10.16 -3.49
C LYS A 64 -5.19 -10.10 -4.30
N VAL A 65 -4.45 -9.00 -4.14
CA VAL A 65 -3.25 -8.68 -4.91
C VAL A 65 -2.02 -8.92 -4.04
N TYR A 66 -1.05 -9.64 -4.60
CA TYR A 66 0.16 -10.08 -3.91
C TYR A 66 1.41 -9.74 -4.72
N ASP A 67 2.33 -8.96 -4.14
CA ASP A 67 3.66 -8.75 -4.72
C ASP A 67 4.58 -9.90 -4.32
N VAL A 68 4.74 -10.87 -5.22
CA VAL A 68 5.58 -12.06 -5.00
C VAL A 68 6.98 -11.91 -5.62
N THR A 69 7.37 -10.70 -6.03
CA THR A 69 8.65 -10.43 -6.72
C THR A 69 9.85 -10.97 -5.96
N SER A 70 9.91 -10.74 -4.64
CA SER A 70 10.98 -11.26 -3.77
C SER A 70 10.95 -12.78 -3.54
N PHE A 71 9.89 -13.46 -4.00
CA PHE A 71 9.66 -14.90 -3.80
C PHE A 71 9.81 -15.73 -5.08
N THR A 72 9.78 -15.12 -6.28
CA THR A 72 9.81 -15.83 -7.58
C THR A 72 10.94 -16.87 -7.67
N SER A 73 12.14 -16.50 -7.24
CA SER A 73 13.35 -17.33 -7.21
C SER A 73 13.35 -18.43 -6.13
N SER A 74 12.52 -18.28 -5.10
CA SER A 74 12.45 -19.16 -3.91
C SER A 74 11.20 -20.03 -3.89
N HIS A 75 10.36 -19.96 -4.93
CA HIS A 75 9.14 -20.73 -5.06
C HIS A 75 9.42 -22.24 -5.23
N PRO A 76 8.88 -23.14 -4.37
CA PRO A 76 9.15 -24.58 -4.47
C PRO A 76 8.64 -25.27 -5.75
N GLY A 77 7.73 -24.66 -6.50
CA GLY A 77 7.33 -25.12 -7.84
C GLY A 77 8.18 -24.52 -8.98
N GLY A 78 9.27 -23.83 -8.67
CA GLY A 78 10.14 -23.15 -9.63
C GLY A 78 9.38 -22.16 -10.52
N ASN A 79 9.78 -22.09 -11.78
CA ASN A 79 9.27 -21.14 -12.78
C ASN A 79 7.75 -21.22 -13.05
N ALA A 80 7.02 -22.22 -12.53
CA ALA A 80 5.56 -22.29 -12.64
C ALA A 80 4.84 -21.06 -12.04
N ILE A 81 5.45 -20.34 -11.08
CA ILE A 81 4.93 -19.07 -10.57
C ILE A 81 4.87 -17.97 -11.64
N LEU A 82 5.80 -18.00 -12.61
CA LEU A 82 5.92 -16.98 -13.66
C LEU A 82 4.78 -17.01 -14.66
N GLN A 83 3.98 -18.09 -14.70
CA GLN A 83 2.76 -18.15 -15.49
C GLN A 83 1.58 -17.38 -14.86
N GLY A 84 1.72 -16.93 -13.60
CA GLY A 84 0.71 -16.13 -12.91
C GLY A 84 0.99 -14.61 -12.89
N CYS A 85 2.23 -14.17 -13.14
CA CYS A 85 2.61 -12.77 -13.01
C CYS A 85 1.75 -11.86 -13.93
N GLY A 86 1.12 -10.85 -13.36
CA GLY A 86 0.23 -9.91 -14.05
C GLY A 86 -1.17 -10.45 -14.38
N THR A 87 -1.59 -11.57 -13.79
CA THR A 87 -2.86 -12.24 -14.15
C THR A 87 -3.68 -12.69 -12.92
N ASP A 88 -4.92 -13.13 -13.17
CA ASP A 88 -5.66 -13.94 -12.19
C ASP A 88 -5.08 -15.35 -12.10
N ALA A 89 -4.20 -15.53 -11.12
CA ALA A 89 -3.55 -16.77 -10.81
C ALA A 89 -4.39 -17.69 -9.89
N THR A 90 -5.65 -17.36 -9.57
CA THR A 90 -6.49 -18.12 -8.61
C THR A 90 -6.55 -19.61 -8.94
N ASN A 91 -6.83 -19.96 -10.21
CA ASN A 91 -6.87 -21.35 -10.64
C ASN A 91 -5.48 -22.02 -10.58
N LEU A 92 -4.43 -21.32 -11.04
CA LEU A 92 -3.04 -21.81 -10.97
C LEU A 92 -2.61 -22.11 -9.52
N TYR A 93 -3.08 -21.28 -8.57
CA TYR A 93 -2.80 -21.41 -7.15
C TYR A 93 -3.57 -22.56 -6.48
N GLU A 94 -4.87 -22.71 -6.77
CA GLU A 94 -5.70 -23.73 -6.11
C GLU A 94 -5.64 -25.12 -6.78
N THR A 95 -5.25 -25.24 -8.05
CA THR A 95 -5.13 -26.56 -8.72
C THR A 95 -3.68 -26.99 -8.99
N ARG A 96 -2.71 -26.06 -9.02
CA ARG A 96 -1.28 -26.31 -9.32
C ARG A 96 -1.06 -27.27 -10.50
N PRO A 97 -1.58 -26.95 -11.71
CA PRO A 97 -1.62 -27.87 -12.85
C PRO A 97 -0.24 -28.15 -13.46
N MET A 98 0.76 -27.30 -13.16
CA MET A 98 2.18 -27.47 -13.53
C MET A 98 3.00 -28.13 -12.41
N GLY A 99 2.35 -28.56 -11.33
CA GLY A 99 2.96 -29.15 -10.14
C GLY A 99 2.35 -30.52 -9.82
N SER A 100 1.99 -30.75 -8.57
CA SER A 100 1.43 -32.03 -8.12
C SER A 100 -0.09 -32.19 -8.32
N GLY A 101 -0.75 -31.28 -9.05
CA GLY A 101 -2.20 -31.34 -9.28
C GLY A 101 -3.07 -31.22 -8.02
N THR A 102 -2.51 -30.67 -6.93
CA THR A 102 -3.17 -30.53 -5.62
C THR A 102 -3.04 -29.10 -5.11
N PRO A 103 -4.02 -28.57 -4.33
CA PRO A 103 -3.96 -27.21 -3.80
C PRO A 103 -2.69 -26.91 -2.98
N HIS A 104 -2.34 -25.63 -2.89
CA HIS A 104 -1.28 -25.18 -1.98
C HIS A 104 -1.59 -25.58 -0.52
N SER A 105 -0.54 -25.96 0.22
CA SER A 105 -0.67 -26.32 1.64
C SER A 105 -1.02 -25.11 2.51
N GLU A 106 -1.51 -25.34 3.73
CA GLU A 106 -1.81 -24.25 4.66
C GLU A 106 -0.56 -23.40 4.95
N LYS A 107 0.63 -24.02 5.05
CA LYS A 107 1.91 -23.30 5.17
C LYS A 107 2.15 -22.34 3.99
N ALA A 108 1.82 -22.75 2.76
CA ALA A 108 1.92 -21.89 1.58
C ALA A 108 0.83 -20.78 1.56
N ARG A 109 -0.39 -21.07 2.02
CA ARG A 109 -1.46 -20.06 2.21
C ARG A 109 -1.13 -19.04 3.30
N ASN A 110 -0.45 -19.46 4.37
CA ASN A 110 0.02 -18.56 5.41
C ASN A 110 1.22 -17.72 4.93
N LYS A 111 2.17 -18.31 4.18
CA LYS A 111 3.28 -17.59 3.54
C LYS A 111 2.80 -16.57 2.49
N LEU A 112 1.75 -16.87 1.73
CA LEU A 112 1.17 -15.94 0.76
C LEU A 112 0.71 -14.62 1.40
N LYS A 113 0.23 -14.64 2.66
CA LYS A 113 -0.22 -13.44 3.38
C LYS A 113 0.89 -12.42 3.62
N GLU A 114 2.16 -12.85 3.64
CA GLU A 114 3.32 -11.96 3.80
C GLU A 114 3.56 -11.07 2.57
N TYR A 115 2.95 -11.40 1.43
CA TYR A 115 3.09 -10.70 0.14
C TYR A 115 1.87 -9.84 -0.22
N TYR A 116 0.85 -9.79 0.63
CA TYR A 116 -0.41 -9.08 0.37
C TYR A 116 -0.22 -7.56 0.38
N ILE A 117 -0.59 -6.90 -0.72
CA ILE A 117 -0.51 -5.44 -0.87
C ILE A 117 -1.87 -4.75 -0.91
N GLY A 118 -2.93 -5.45 -1.35
CA GLY A 118 -4.27 -4.86 -1.46
C GLY A 118 -5.30 -5.80 -2.09
N ASP A 119 -6.45 -5.26 -2.47
CA ASP A 119 -7.49 -5.98 -3.21
C ASP A 119 -7.61 -5.48 -4.66
N LEU A 120 -8.35 -6.23 -5.47
CA LEU A 120 -8.94 -5.73 -6.70
C LEU A 120 -9.95 -4.60 -6.42
N LYS A 121 -10.11 -3.69 -7.38
CA LYS A 121 -11.04 -2.53 -7.36
C LYS A 121 -12.16 -2.65 -8.37
#